data_AF-A0A662V2P4-F1
#
_entry.id   AF-A0A662V2P4-F1
#
_cell.length_a   1.000
_cell.length_b   1.000
_cell.length_c   1.000
_cell.angle_alpha   90.00
_cell.angle_beta   90.00
_cell.angle_gamma   90.00
#
_symmetry.space_group_name_H-M   'P 1'
#
loop_
_entity.id
_entity.type
_entity.pdbx_description
1 polymer ?
#
loop_
_entity_poly.entity_id
_entity_poly.type
_entity_poly.pdbx_seq_one_letter_code
_entity_poly.pdbx_strand_id
1 'polypeptide(L)'
;PPELMGIVELRSTFARLGLIIPPTVIDGGFEGQLTIELLGGSFPVKLKAGQRFLHVIFAKVTTPIERPYKGKYQGQRGVTLPKLPIEL
;
A
#
# COMPACT_ATOMS: atom_id res chain seq x y z
N PRO A 1 -10.92 -1.97 9.59
CA PRO A 1 -11.43 -1.93 10.98
C PRO A 1 -10.32 -1.39 11.90
N PRO A 2 -10.63 -0.81 13.07
CA PRO A 2 -9.62 -0.20 13.96
C PRO A 2 -8.72 -1.22 14.69
N GLU A 3 -9.05 -2.51 14.66
CA GLU A 3 -8.27 -3.59 15.28
C GLU A 3 -7.21 -4.20 14.36
N LEU A 4 -7.15 -3.77 13.09
CA LEU A 4 -6.20 -4.28 12.11
C LEU A 4 -5.38 -3.14 11.50
N MET A 5 -4.12 -3.45 11.25
CA MET A 5 -3.28 -2.73 10.28
C MET A 5 -2.92 -3.66 9.13
N GLY A 6 -2.51 -3.08 8.01
CA GLY A 6 -1.99 -3.83 6.87
C GLY A 6 -0.56 -3.43 6.51
N ILE A 7 0.20 -4.35 5.97
CA ILE A 7 1.50 -4.10 5.35
C ILE A 7 1.42 -4.62 3.93
N VAL A 8 1.84 -3.81 2.96
CA VAL A 8 1.88 -4.22 1.56
C VAL A 8 3.29 -4.65 1.22
N GLU A 9 3.39 -5.86 0.66
CA GLU A 9 4.67 -6.45 0.30
C GLU A 9 4.64 -7.01 -1.13
N LEU A 10 5.80 -7.05 -1.77
CA LEU A 10 5.97 -7.71 -3.06
C LEU A 10 5.91 -9.21 -2.91
N ARG A 11 5.25 -9.88 -3.86
CA ARG A 11 5.41 -11.34 -4.00
C ARG A 11 6.87 -11.62 -4.34
N SER A 12 7.46 -12.61 -3.68
CA SER A 12 8.90 -12.94 -3.80
C SER A 12 9.38 -13.11 -5.25
N THR A 13 8.53 -13.60 -6.16
CA THR A 13 8.84 -13.67 -7.60
C THR A 13 9.25 -12.31 -8.19
N PHE A 14 8.53 -11.25 -7.85
CA PHE A 14 8.78 -9.91 -8.40
C PHE A 14 9.93 -9.21 -7.67
N ALA A 15 10.03 -9.40 -6.35
CA ALA A 15 11.18 -8.94 -5.58
C ALA A 15 12.50 -9.54 -6.11
N ARG A 16 12.52 -10.83 -6.45
CA ARG A 16 13.69 -11.51 -7.05
C ARG A 16 14.02 -11.04 -8.47
N LEU A 17 13.06 -10.44 -9.17
CA LEU A 17 13.30 -9.77 -10.46
C LEU A 17 13.80 -8.32 -10.28
N GLY A 18 13.98 -7.86 -9.04
CA GLY A 18 14.50 -6.53 -8.73
C GLY A 18 13.45 -5.44 -8.64
N LEU A 19 12.15 -5.76 -8.66
CA LEU A 19 11.13 -4.75 -8.34
C LEU A 19 11.22 -4.36 -6.86
N ILE A 20 11.02 -3.07 -6.57
CA ILE A 20 11.07 -2.51 -5.23
C ILE A 20 9.83 -1.65 -5.01
N ILE A 21 9.26 -1.71 -3.81
CA ILE A 21 8.26 -0.76 -3.34
C ILE A 21 8.78 -0.12 -2.05
N PRO A 22 8.52 1.18 -1.81
CA PRO A 22 8.72 1.76 -0.50
C PRO A 22 7.82 1.08 0.54
N PRO A 23 8.23 1.07 1.84
CA PRO A 23 7.37 0.57 2.91
C PRO A 23 5.99 1.21 2.85
N THR A 24 4.96 0.38 2.71
CA THR A 24 3.57 0.85 2.59
C THR A 24 2.74 0.21 3.69
N VAL A 25 2.27 1.04 4.62
CA VAL A 25 1.40 0.65 5.72
C VAL A 25 -0.04 1.07 5.42
N ILE A 26 -0.98 0.20 5.76
CA ILE A 26 -2.41 0.47 5.72
C ILE A 26 -2.86 0.71 7.16
N ASP A 27 -3.16 1.97 7.47
CA ASP A 27 -3.67 2.36 8.79
C ASP A 27 -5.04 1.73 9.06
N GLY A 28 -5.29 1.39 10.32
CA GLY A 28 -6.61 0.90 10.73
C GLY A 28 -7.70 1.93 10.46
N GLY A 29 -8.78 1.49 9.82
CA GLY A 29 -9.87 2.36 9.37
C GLY A 29 -9.70 2.95 7.97
N PHE A 30 -8.55 2.76 7.32
CA PHE A 30 -8.40 3.12 5.91
C PHE A 30 -9.40 2.36 5.04
N GLU A 31 -10.02 3.06 4.10
CA GLU A 31 -10.86 2.51 3.05
C GLU A 31 -10.47 3.14 1.71
N GLY A 32 -10.26 2.33 0.68
CA GLY A 32 -9.93 2.81 -0.66
C GLY A 32 -9.04 1.84 -1.44
N GLN A 33 -8.69 2.24 -2.65
CA GLN A 33 -7.66 1.55 -3.43
C GLN A 33 -6.27 2.02 -3.01
N LEU A 34 -5.30 1.11 -2.96
CA LEU A 34 -3.92 1.44 -2.62
C LEU A 34 -3.22 2.01 -3.84
N THR A 35 -2.60 3.18 -3.70
CA THR A 35 -1.66 3.70 -4.69
C THR A 35 -0.28 3.17 -4.32
N ILE A 36 0.36 2.46 -5.25
CA ILE A 36 1.65 1.80 -5.01
C ILE A 36 2.71 2.50 -5.85
N GLU A 37 3.72 3.03 -5.19
CA GLU A 37 4.94 3.44 -5.84
C GLU A 37 5.78 2.19 -6.14
N LEU A 38 6.15 2.03 -7.41
CA LEU A 38 6.88 0.86 -7.88
C LEU A 38 8.14 1.31 -8.62
N LEU A 39 9.29 0.87 -8.13
CA LEU A 39 10.57 1.10 -8.75
C LEU A 39 11.04 -0.16 -9.50
N GLY A 40 11.56 0.05 -10.70
CA GLY A 40 12.22 -0.99 -11.47
C GLY A 40 13.60 -1.33 -10.92
N GLY A 41 14.11 -2.51 -11.27
CA GLY A 41 15.46 -2.95 -10.93
C GLY A 41 16.27 -3.33 -12.15
N SER A 42 17.29 -4.16 -11.92
CA SER A 42 18.26 -4.55 -12.94
C SER A 42 17.69 -5.38 -14.09
N PHE A 43 16.53 -6.01 -13.91
CA PHE A 43 15.87 -6.81 -14.95
C PHE A 43 14.62 -6.09 -15.49
N PRO A 44 14.40 -6.07 -16.81
CA PRO A 44 13.17 -5.56 -17.38
C PRO A 44 12.01 -6.49 -17.00
N VAL A 45 11.00 -5.93 -16.32
CA VAL A 45 9.79 -6.67 -15.90
C VAL A 45 8.57 -6.10 -16.59
N LYS A 46 7.81 -6.96 -17.27
CA LYS A 46 6.50 -6.59 -17.85
C LYS A 46 5.39 -6.95 -16.86
N LEU A 47 4.74 -5.94 -16.31
CA LEU A 47 3.51 -6.09 -15.53
C LEU A 47 2.28 -5.91 -16.40
N LYS A 48 1.31 -6.81 -16.28
CA LYS A 48 0.03 -6.75 -16.97
C LYS A 48 -1.09 -6.41 -15.99
N ALA A 49 -2.12 -5.70 -16.47
CA ALA A 49 -3.32 -5.47 -15.67
C ALA A 49 -3.93 -6.80 -15.17
N GLY A 50 -4.37 -6.84 -13.92
CA GLY A 50 -4.90 -8.04 -13.25
C GLY A 50 -3.84 -9.03 -12.75
N GLN A 51 -2.55 -8.81 -13.05
CA GLN A 51 -1.49 -9.67 -12.54
C GLN A 51 -1.28 -9.43 -11.04
N ARG A 52 -1.33 -10.51 -10.25
CA ARG A 52 -1.03 -10.44 -8.81
C ARG A 52 0.49 -10.30 -8.62
N PHE A 53 0.95 -9.12 -8.19
CA PHE A 53 2.37 -8.87 -7.91
C PHE A 53 2.67 -8.46 -6.46
N LEU A 54 1.63 -8.14 -5.69
CA LEU A 54 1.70 -7.78 -4.27
C LEU A 54 0.83 -8.73 -3.44
N HIS A 55 1.01 -8.69 -2.13
CA HIS A 55 0.05 -9.18 -1.15
C HIS A 55 -0.08 -8.18 0.02
N VAL A 56 -1.18 -8.30 0.76
CA VAL A 56 -1.40 -7.56 2.00
C VAL A 56 -1.31 -8.53 3.16
N ILE A 57 -0.47 -8.20 4.12
CA ILE A 57 -0.38 -8.91 5.39
C ILE A 57 -1.18 -8.11 6.41
N PHE A 58 -2.23 -8.69 6.97
CA PHE A 58 -3.00 -8.07 8.03
C PHE A 58 -2.43 -8.48 9.39
N ALA A 59 -2.17 -7.49 10.24
CA ALA A 59 -1.74 -7.70 11.62
C ALA A 59 -2.81 -7.14 12.57
N LYS A 60 -3.16 -7.93 13.59
CA LYS A 60 -4.05 -7.48 14.65
C LYS A 60 -3.25 -6.64 15.65
N VAL A 61 -3.73 -5.44 15.94
CA VAL A 61 -3.12 -4.59 16.97
C VAL A 61 -3.52 -5.06 18.37
N THR A 62 -2.66 -4.82 19.36
CA THR A 62 -2.89 -5.23 20.76
C THR A 62 -4.02 -4.44 21.41
N THR A 63 -4.15 -3.16 21.05
CA THR A 63 -5.24 -2.27 21.45
C THR A 63 -5.87 -1.64 20.22
N PRO A 64 -7.22 -1.51 20.14
CA PRO A 64 -7.87 -0.83 19.02
C PRO A 64 -7.34 0.58 18.81
N ILE A 65 -7.19 0.99 17.56
CA ILE A 65 -6.71 2.33 17.20
C ILE A 65 -7.77 3.37 17.61
N GLU A 66 -7.43 4.24 18.58
CA GLU A 66 -8.34 5.26 19.12
C GLU A 66 -8.78 6.29 18.06
N ARG A 67 -7.88 6.61 17.12
CA ARG A 67 -8.12 7.55 16.03
C ARG A 67 -7.88 6.86 14.69
N PRO A 68 -8.87 6.10 14.18
CA PRO A 68 -8.73 5.41 12.90
C PRO A 68 -8.51 6.41 11.77
N TYR A 69 -7.93 5.94 10.67
CA TYR A 69 -7.60 6.77 9.53
C TYR A 69 -8.85 7.49 8.98
N LYS A 70 -8.77 8.82 8.91
CA LYS A 70 -9.77 9.72 8.29
C LYS A 70 -9.05 10.82 7.48
N GLY A 71 -7.87 10.49 6.95
CA GLY A 71 -6.98 11.44 6.29
C GLY A 71 -7.41 11.78 4.86
N LYS A 72 -6.57 12.59 4.19
CA LYS A 72 -6.81 13.15 2.84
C LYS A 72 -7.07 12.09 1.75
N TYR A 73 -6.64 10.84 1.96
CA TYR A 73 -6.71 9.76 0.98
C TYR A 73 -7.83 8.75 1.27
N GLN A 74 -8.69 9.01 2.26
CA GLN A 74 -9.82 8.13 2.54
C GLN A 74 -10.79 8.07 1.36
N GLY A 75 -11.25 6.86 1.03
CA GLY A 75 -12.18 6.58 -0.07
C GLY A 75 -11.57 6.70 -1.46
N GLN A 76 -10.24 6.80 -1.59
CA GLN A 76 -9.61 7.03 -2.89
C GLN A 76 -9.84 5.88 -3.88
N ARG A 77 -9.92 6.23 -5.16
CA ARG A 77 -10.10 5.30 -6.28
C ARG A 77 -9.12 5.64 -7.39
N GLY A 78 -8.62 4.61 -8.06
CA GLY A 78 -7.53 4.70 -9.03
C GLY A 78 -6.20 5.09 -8.40
N VAL A 79 -5.23 5.38 -9.26
CA VAL A 79 -3.96 5.99 -8.86
C VAL A 79 -4.25 7.43 -8.43
N THR A 80 -3.98 7.74 -7.16
CA THR A 80 -4.25 9.06 -6.59
C THR A 80 -2.93 9.79 -6.37
N LEU A 81 -2.78 10.95 -7.01
CA LEU A 81 -1.60 11.80 -6.87
C LEU A 81 -1.59 12.54 -5.50
N PRO A 82 -0.42 13.06 -5.08
CA PRO A 82 -0.33 13.85 -3.85
C PRO A 82 -1.33 15.02 -3.83
N LYS A 83 -2.06 15.18 -2.72
CA LYS A 83 -3.00 16.28 -2.51
C LYS A 83 -2.31 17.46 -1.81
N LEU A 84 -2.14 18.57 -2.54
CA LEU A 84 -1.54 19.80 -2.05
C LEU A 84 -2.56 20.69 -1.30
N PRO A 85 -2.13 21.50 -0.31
CA PRO A 85 -0.77 21.59 0.23
C PRO A 85 -0.39 20.36 1.05
N ILE A 86 0.90 20.00 1.03
CA ILE A 86 1.46 19.02 1.95
C ILE A 86 1.81 19.77 3.22
N GLU A 87 1.03 19.53 4.27
CA GLU A 87 1.43 19.88 5.64
C GLU A 87 2.33 18.74 6.11
N LEU A 88 3.63 18.99 6.12
CA LEU A 88 4.66 18.05 6.61
C LEU A 88 4.87 18.24 8.11
#